data_AF-A0A6I5HD55-F1
#
_entry.id   AF-A0A6I5HD55-F1
#
_cell.length_a   1.000
_cell.length_b   1.000
_cell.length_c   1.000
_cell.angle_alpha   90.00
_cell.angle_beta   90.00
_cell.angle_gamma   90.00
#
_symmetry.space_group_name_H-M   'P 1'
#
loop_
_entity.id
_entity.type
_entity.pdbx_description
1 polymer ?
#
loop_
_entity_poly.entity_id
_entity_poly.type
_entity_poly.pdbx_seq_one_letter_code
_entity_poly.pdbx_strand_id
1 'polypeptide(L)'
;MPYSPPPRARSGPRRRSLLASAAGAALLAGCSAGPDSGGDDPSAAAAARAGAARDSRGLLERYDAVLAAHPGLANRLRPLRTQVAAHVTAFEEVAPAAASKTATPTAR
;
A
#
# COMPACT_ATOMS: atom_id res chain seq x y z
N MET A 1 -3.93 -41.63 -56.55
CA MET A 1 -4.22 -40.33 -55.91
C MET A 1 -4.39 -40.56 -54.40
N PRO A 2 -3.42 -40.23 -53.54
CA PRO A 2 -3.63 -40.33 -52.10
C PRO A 2 -4.37 -39.08 -51.60
N TYR A 3 -5.47 -39.32 -50.91
CA TYR A 3 -6.36 -38.32 -50.33
C TYR A 3 -5.69 -37.66 -49.12
N SER A 4 -5.62 -36.32 -49.08
CA SER A 4 -5.09 -35.56 -47.95
C SER A 4 -6.25 -35.14 -47.04
N PRO A 5 -6.33 -35.58 -45.77
CA PRO A 5 -7.42 -35.20 -44.88
C PRO A 5 -7.28 -33.73 -44.42
N PRO A 6 -8.40 -33.03 -44.13
CA PRO A 6 -8.38 -31.62 -43.78
C PRO A 6 -7.79 -31.36 -42.38
N PRO A 7 -7.21 -30.17 -42.16
CA PRO A 7 -6.64 -29.80 -40.86
C PRO A 7 -7.75 -29.67 -39.81
N ARG A 8 -7.63 -30.42 -38.71
CA ARG A 8 -8.49 -30.25 -37.54
C ARG A 8 -8.20 -28.89 -36.90
N ALA A 9 -9.15 -27.97 -37.00
CA ALA A 9 -9.13 -26.72 -36.24
C ALA A 9 -9.04 -27.03 -34.75
N ARG A 10 -7.88 -26.73 -34.14
CA ARG A 10 -7.67 -26.85 -32.69
C ARG A 10 -8.30 -25.61 -32.02
N SER A 11 -9.63 -25.60 -31.95
CA SER A 11 -10.38 -24.60 -31.19
C SER A 11 -10.22 -24.93 -29.71
N GLY A 12 -9.40 -24.15 -29.01
CA GLY A 12 -9.16 -24.32 -27.58
C GLY A 12 -8.02 -23.44 -27.08
N PRO A 13 -8.24 -22.54 -26.10
CA PRO A 13 -7.17 -21.74 -25.52
C PRO A 13 -6.12 -22.67 -24.88
N ARG A 14 -4.84 -22.45 -25.20
CA ARG A 14 -3.77 -23.26 -24.62
C ARG A 14 -3.69 -22.95 -23.12
N ARG A 15 -3.56 -24.00 -22.29
CA ARG A 15 -3.40 -23.92 -20.82
C ARG A 15 -2.32 -22.93 -20.36
N ARG A 16 -1.36 -22.57 -21.22
CA ARG A 16 -0.32 -21.56 -20.96
C ARG A 16 -0.81 -20.11 -21.01
N SER A 17 -1.92 -19.81 -21.71
CA SER A 17 -2.50 -18.47 -21.80
C SER A 17 -3.23 -18.05 -20.53
N LEU A 18 -3.66 -19.01 -19.70
CA LEU A 18 -4.32 -18.73 -18.41
C LEU A 18 -3.33 -18.29 -17.33
N LEU A 19 -2.07 -18.74 -17.38
CA LEU A 19 -1.05 -18.34 -16.41
C LEU A 19 -0.55 -16.90 -16.62
N ALA A 20 -0.65 -16.39 -17.85
CA ALA A 20 -0.29 -15.00 -18.15
C ALA A 20 -1.31 -13.99 -17.56
N SER A 21 -2.55 -14.41 -17.31
CA SER A 21 -3.58 -13.53 -16.71
C SER A 21 -3.46 -13.45 -15.17
N ALA A 22 -2.82 -14.42 -14.52
CA ALA A 22 -2.62 -14.39 -13.06
C ALA A 22 -1.54 -13.39 -12.62
N ALA A 23 -0.57 -13.08 -13.49
CA ALA A 23 0.47 -12.08 -13.19
C ALA A 23 -0.08 -10.64 -13.13
N GLY A 24 -1.20 -10.35 -13.80
CA GLY A 24 -1.84 -9.02 -13.77
C GLY A 24 -2.62 -8.74 -12.49
N ALA A 25 -3.12 -9.77 -11.80
CA ALA A 25 -3.86 -9.59 -10.55
C ALA A 25 -2.93 -9.33 -9.34
N ALA A 26 -1.68 -9.82 -9.38
CA ALA A 26 -0.71 -9.59 -8.31
C ALA A 26 -0.27 -8.12 -8.19
N LEU A 27 -0.33 -7.35 -9.28
CA LEU A 27 -0.06 -5.90 -9.24
C LEU A 27 -1.23 -5.08 -8.71
N LEU A 28 -2.45 -5.64 -8.70
CA LEU A 28 -3.65 -5.02 -8.10
C LEU A 28 -3.83 -5.38 -6.62
N ALA A 29 -3.19 -6.45 -6.14
CA ALA A 29 -3.11 -6.77 -4.70
C ALA A 29 -2.30 -5.74 -3.89
N GLY A 30 -1.57 -4.83 -4.56
CA GLY A 30 -0.93 -3.68 -3.93
C GLY A 30 -1.91 -2.58 -3.49
N CYS A 31 -3.17 -2.61 -3.96
CA CYS A 31 -4.18 -1.59 -3.64
C CYS A 31 -5.48 -2.16 -3.03
N SER A 32 -5.59 -3.47 -2.88
CA SER A 32 -6.65 -4.10 -2.08
C SER A 32 -6.02 -5.25 -1.33
N ALA A 33 -6.04 -5.17 0.00
CA ALA A 33 -5.75 -6.31 0.87
C ALA A 33 -6.51 -7.53 0.33
N GLY A 34 -5.75 -8.52 -0.14
CA GLY A 34 -6.30 -9.73 -0.73
C GLY A 34 -6.93 -10.60 0.35
N PRO A 35 -8.09 -11.22 0.12
CA PRO A 35 -8.69 -12.12 1.08
C PRO A 35 -8.00 -13.48 0.95
N ASP A 36 -6.93 -13.71 1.72
CA ASP A 36 -6.80 -14.91 2.57
C ASP A 36 -5.46 -14.92 3.33
N SER A 37 -5.56 -15.21 4.63
CA SER A 37 -4.53 -15.77 5.51
C SER A 37 -3.32 -14.91 5.93
N GLY A 38 -3.57 -14.01 6.88
CA GLY A 38 -2.56 -13.51 7.81
C GLY A 38 -3.22 -12.52 8.75
N GLY A 39 -3.42 -12.90 10.02
CA GLY A 39 -4.12 -12.07 11.00
C GLY A 39 -3.60 -10.64 11.03
N ASP A 40 -4.44 -9.70 11.46
CA ASP A 40 -4.07 -8.35 11.87
C ASP A 40 -2.92 -8.44 12.89
N ASP A 41 -1.70 -8.63 12.41
CA ASP A 41 -0.53 -8.71 13.28
C ASP A 41 -0.28 -7.26 13.71
N PRO A 42 -0.51 -6.95 15.00
CA PRO A 42 -0.39 -5.58 15.49
C PRO A 42 1.01 -5.01 15.24
N SER A 43 2.03 -5.87 15.10
CA SER A 43 3.40 -5.52 14.74
C SER A 43 3.54 -5.07 13.29
N ALA A 44 2.93 -5.80 12.34
CA ALA A 44 2.95 -5.42 10.92
C ALA A 44 2.22 -4.09 10.68
N ALA A 45 1.05 -3.91 11.32
CA ALA A 45 0.32 -2.65 11.27
C ALA A 45 1.08 -1.49 11.92
N ALA A 46 1.82 -1.73 13.02
CA ALA A 46 2.69 -0.74 13.64
C ALA A 46 3.87 -0.35 12.75
N ALA A 47 4.52 -1.32 12.10
CA ALA A 47 5.60 -1.08 11.16
C ALA A 47 5.13 -0.26 9.94
N ALA A 48 3.95 -0.57 9.41
CA ALA A 48 3.31 0.18 8.33
C ALA A 48 3.02 1.64 8.75
N ARG A 49 2.44 1.85 9.95
CA ARG A 49 2.20 3.21 10.50
C ARG A 49 3.50 3.99 10.69
N ALA A 50 4.56 3.34 11.20
CA ALA A 50 5.87 3.96 11.34
C ALA A 50 6.49 4.35 9.97
N GLY A 51 6.28 3.54 8.94
CA GLY A 51 6.63 3.87 7.56
C GLY A 51 5.88 5.11 7.06
N ALA A 52 4.55 5.10 7.18
CA ALA A 52 3.70 6.22 6.77
C ALA A 52 4.04 7.54 7.50
N ALA A 53 4.41 7.47 8.78
CA ALA A 53 4.89 8.63 9.53
C ALA A 53 6.20 9.19 8.97
N ARG A 54 7.16 8.32 8.58
CA ARG A 54 8.42 8.76 7.96
C ARG A 54 8.18 9.39 6.59
N ASP A 55 7.35 8.76 5.77
CA ASP A 55 7.04 9.24 4.42
C ASP A 55 6.31 10.60 4.47
N SER A 56 5.38 10.76 5.40
CA SER A 56 4.66 12.01 5.63
C SER A 56 5.59 13.15 6.05
N ARG A 57 6.58 12.88 6.92
CA ARG A 57 7.61 13.88 7.29
C ARG A 57 8.48 14.27 6.10
N GLY A 58 8.94 13.28 5.32
CA GLY A 58 9.73 13.55 4.12
C GLY A 58 8.94 14.35 3.07
N LEU A 59 7.61 14.19 2.99
CA LEU A 59 6.76 15.02 2.15
C LEU A 59 6.62 16.45 2.71
N LEU A 60 6.47 16.60 4.03
CA LEU A 60 6.40 17.89 4.69
C LEU A 60 7.66 18.73 4.43
N GLU A 61 8.84 18.12 4.56
CA GLU A 61 10.13 18.76 4.26
C GLU A 61 10.23 19.25 2.81
N ARG A 62 9.69 18.50 1.84
CA ARG A 62 9.64 18.94 0.44
C ARG A 62 8.74 20.15 0.24
N TYR A 63 7.57 20.18 0.89
CA TYR A 63 6.71 21.36 0.87
C TYR A 63 7.41 22.58 1.48
N ASP A 64 8.18 22.39 2.55
CA ASP A 64 8.94 23.45 3.21
C ASP A 64 10.02 24.01 2.29
N ALA A 65 10.76 23.14 1.61
CA ALA A 65 11.75 23.52 0.62
C ALA A 65 11.12 24.29 -0.56
N VAL A 66 9.98 23.82 -1.08
CA VAL A 66 9.25 24.49 -2.18
C VAL A 66 8.74 25.86 -1.73
N LEU A 67 8.20 25.98 -0.52
CA LEU A 67 7.75 27.25 0.03
C LEU A 67 8.90 28.25 0.22
N ALA A 68 10.08 27.77 0.62
CA ALA A 68 11.28 28.59 0.75
C ALA A 68 11.79 29.08 -0.62
N ALA A 69 11.79 28.23 -1.63
CA ALA A 69 12.22 28.58 -2.98
C ALA A 69 11.20 29.44 -3.74
N HIS A 70 9.91 29.25 -3.46
CA HIS A 70 8.80 29.87 -4.22
C HIS A 70 7.76 30.51 -3.29
N PRO A 71 8.08 31.64 -2.64
CA PRO A 71 7.17 32.29 -1.70
C PRO A 71 5.85 32.74 -2.33
N GLY A 72 5.83 33.03 -3.64
CA GLY A 72 4.60 33.39 -4.38
C GLY A 72 3.53 32.29 -4.42
N LEU A 73 3.89 31.03 -4.15
CA LEU A 73 2.95 29.90 -4.09
C LEU A 73 2.39 29.66 -2.67
N ALA A 74 2.83 30.42 -1.67
CA ALA A 74 2.54 30.16 -0.27
C ALA A 74 1.04 30.08 0.04
N ASN A 75 0.22 30.96 -0.55
CA ASN A 75 -1.22 30.96 -0.31
C ASN A 75 -1.91 29.67 -0.76
N ARG A 76 -1.41 29.03 -1.82
CA ARG A 76 -1.98 27.77 -2.34
C ARG A 76 -1.41 26.55 -1.62
N LEU A 77 -0.13 26.58 -1.24
CA LEU A 77 0.57 25.42 -0.68
C LEU A 77 0.45 25.30 0.84
N ARG A 78 0.26 26.41 1.58
CA ARG A 78 0.14 26.37 3.05
C ARG A 78 -1.00 25.45 3.54
N PRO A 79 -2.23 25.49 2.97
CA PRO A 79 -3.29 24.57 3.41
C PRO A 79 -2.92 23.09 3.20
N LEU A 80 -2.27 22.77 2.07
CA LEU A 80 -1.82 21.41 1.77
C LEU A 80 -0.73 20.96 2.75
N ARG A 81 0.25 21.83 3.02
CA ARG A 81 1.29 21.59 4.03
C ARG A 81 0.69 21.30 5.40
N THR A 82 -0.30 22.08 5.83
CA THR A 82 -1.00 21.88 7.12
C THR A 82 -1.68 20.52 7.18
N GLN A 83 -2.32 20.06 6.10
CA GLN A 83 -2.91 18.72 6.06
C GLN A 83 -1.84 17.64 6.21
N VAL A 84 -0.70 17.74 5.51
CA VAL A 84 0.41 16.78 5.66
C VAL A 84 0.96 16.77 7.07
N ALA A 85 1.09 17.93 7.71
CA ALA A 85 1.49 18.02 9.12
C ALA A 85 0.51 17.28 10.04
N ALA A 86 -0.81 17.41 9.80
CA ALA A 86 -1.81 16.66 10.55
C ALA A 86 -1.70 15.13 10.34
N HIS A 87 -1.28 14.67 9.15
CA HIS A 87 -1.05 13.24 8.89
C HIS A 87 0.16 12.71 9.68
N VAL A 88 1.24 13.49 9.74
CA VAL A 88 2.41 13.16 10.58
C VAL A 88 1.97 12.94 12.02
N THR A 89 1.21 13.89 12.58
CA THR A 89 0.68 13.78 13.95
C THR A 89 -0.22 12.54 14.11
N ALA A 90 -1.15 12.31 13.19
CA ALA A 90 -2.05 11.16 13.26
C ALA A 90 -1.32 9.81 13.25
N PHE A 91 -0.27 9.66 12.44
CA PHE A 91 0.50 8.41 12.41
C PHE A 91 1.41 8.24 13.64
N GLU A 92 1.87 9.33 14.24
CA GLU A 92 2.67 9.31 15.47
C GLU A 92 1.83 8.98 16.71
N GLU A 93 0.63 9.55 16.84
CA GLU A 93 -0.24 9.37 18.02
C GLU A 93 -0.76 7.93 18.19
N VAL A 94 -0.83 7.15 17.11
CA VAL A 94 -1.30 5.75 17.15
C VAL A 94 -0.17 4.77 17.52
N ALA A 95 1.10 5.14 17.37
CA ALA A 95 2.25 4.29 17.71
C ALA A 95 2.41 3.94 19.22
N PRO A 96 2.17 4.84 20.20
CA PRO A 96 2.42 4.54 21.61
C PRO A 96 1.42 3.56 22.26
N ALA A 97 0.21 3.39 21.72
CA ALA A 97 -0.83 2.57 22.37
C ALA A 97 -0.63 1.05 22.23
N ALA A 98 0.18 0.60 21.26
CA ALA A 98 0.36 -0.83 20.99
C ALA A 98 1.35 -1.53 21.94
N ALA A 99 2.19 -0.79 22.67
CA ALA A 99 3.23 -1.37 23.53
C ALA A 99 2.75 -1.76 24.95
N SER A 100 1.50 -1.50 25.33
CA SER A 100 1.05 -1.55 26.74
C SER A 100 -0.05 -2.57 27.09
N LYS A 101 -0.34 -3.57 26.25
CA LYS A 101 -1.39 -4.57 26.55
C LYS A 101 -0.88 -6.01 26.58
N THR A 102 0.12 -6.29 27.41
CA THR A 102 0.37 -7.64 27.92
C THR A 102 0.70 -7.56 29.41
N ALA A 103 -0.28 -7.17 30.23
CA ALA A 103 -0.29 -7.48 31.65
C ALA A 103 -1.36 -8.54 31.86
N THR A 104 -0.94 -9.79 31.98
CA THR A 104 -1.77 -10.94 32.32
C THR A 104 -2.26 -10.80 33.76
N PRO A 105 -3.57 -10.71 34.05
CA PRO A 105 -4.04 -10.84 35.42
C PRO A 105 -3.90 -12.30 35.87
N THR A 106 -2.98 -12.56 36.80
CA THR A 106 -2.98 -13.81 37.59
C THR A 106 -4.14 -13.73 38.58
N ALA A 107 -5.12 -14.61 38.42
CA ALA A 107 -6.18 -14.82 39.40
C ALA A 107 -5.67 -15.75 40.52
N ARG A 108 -5.99 -15.42 41.77
CA ARG A 108 -5.76 -16.22 42.98
C ARG A 108 -7.09 -16.83 43.43
#